data_AF-A0A2E5CGR5-F1
#
_entry.id   AF-A0A2E5CGR5-F1
#
_cell.length_a   1.000
_cell.length_b   1.000
_cell.length_c   1.000
_cell.angle_alpha   90.00
_cell.angle_beta   90.00
_cell.angle_gamma   90.00
#
_symmetry.space_group_name_H-M   'P 1'
#
loop_
_entity.id
_entity.type
_entity.pdbx_description
1 polymer ?
#
loop_
_entity_poly.entity_id
_entity_poly.type
_entity_poly.pdbx_seq_one_letter_code
_entity_poly.pdbx_strand_id
1 'polypeptide(L)'
;MSLYAIGDIHGCYDSLRRLLDKINFDEKSDSLWLTGDLVGRGTQSLETLRFLESIKNNLVSVMGNHDLHLLALYYQVIELDKDSKSLERVLDAPDSEKLIFWLKERPFVHFDNYRNILLVHAGIHPEWTIGESITYANELEELIQGEQSKNILENMYGNNPSRWSLDLDEINRYRFFINVFTRMRVLGSGNTLDLRYKGAEPSPDEQIQSWFKSRNHKWKDTTIIFGHWSALGLMIKPYFVCLDSGCVWGRNLTAINLDSKFKTTNISHL
;
A
#
# COMPACT_ATOMS: atom_id res chain seq x y z
N MET A 1 -16.35 -19.10 -1.84
CA MET A 1 -15.75 -18.09 -0.97
C MET A 1 -14.28 -18.38 -0.81
N SER A 2 -13.50 -17.67 -1.59
CA SER A 2 -12.05 -17.59 -1.51
C SER A 2 -11.67 -16.14 -1.18
N LEU A 3 -10.60 -15.97 -0.42
CA LEU A 3 -9.94 -14.69 -0.24
C LEU A 3 -8.73 -14.58 -1.17
N TYR A 4 -8.68 -13.54 -1.99
CA TYR A 4 -7.55 -13.22 -2.85
C TYR A 4 -6.87 -11.94 -2.40
N ALA A 5 -5.54 -11.89 -2.43
CA ALA A 5 -4.78 -10.64 -2.30
C ALA A 5 -4.15 -10.25 -3.64
N ILE A 6 -4.23 -8.98 -4.02
CA ILE A 6 -3.73 -8.42 -5.28
C ILE A 6 -2.74 -7.29 -4.99
N GLY A 7 -1.66 -7.26 -5.77
CA GLY A 7 -0.64 -6.20 -5.71
C GLY A 7 -1.09 -4.85 -6.28
N ASP A 8 -0.15 -3.92 -6.39
CA ASP A 8 -0.37 -2.53 -6.80
C ASP A 8 -1.01 -2.42 -8.19
N ILE A 9 -2.13 -1.71 -8.27
CA ILE A 9 -2.96 -1.61 -9.48
C ILE A 9 -2.57 -0.39 -10.31
N HIS A 10 -2.33 0.75 -9.67
CA HIS A 10 -1.96 2.02 -10.31
C HIS A 10 -2.87 2.42 -11.48
N GLY A 11 -4.18 2.24 -11.38
CA GLY A 11 -5.10 2.56 -12.48
C GLY A 11 -4.95 1.65 -13.71
N CYS A 12 -4.38 0.45 -13.58
CA CYS A 12 -4.37 -0.58 -14.63
C CYS A 12 -5.70 -1.37 -14.62
N TYR A 13 -6.81 -0.68 -14.84
CA TYR A 13 -8.17 -1.23 -14.72
C TYR A 13 -8.39 -2.45 -15.61
N ASP A 14 -7.94 -2.41 -16.87
CA ASP A 14 -8.12 -3.53 -17.80
C ASP A 14 -7.36 -4.78 -17.33
N SER A 15 -6.15 -4.60 -16.79
CA SER A 15 -5.36 -5.70 -16.20
C SER A 15 -6.06 -6.28 -14.97
N LEU A 16 -6.66 -5.43 -14.12
CA LEU A 16 -7.46 -5.86 -12.97
C LEU A 16 -8.65 -6.71 -13.42
N ARG A 17 -9.46 -6.24 -14.38
CA ARG A 17 -10.62 -6.99 -14.88
C ARG A 17 -10.21 -8.35 -15.46
N ARG A 18 -9.18 -8.38 -16.32
CA ARG A 18 -8.62 -9.63 -16.88
C ARG A 18 -8.13 -10.59 -15.79
N LEU A 19 -7.54 -10.07 -14.70
CA LEU A 19 -7.08 -10.88 -13.58
C LEU A 19 -8.24 -11.50 -12.82
N LEU A 20 -9.28 -10.70 -12.52
CA LEU A 20 -10.50 -11.16 -11.85
C LEU A 20 -11.24 -12.21 -12.69
N ASP A 21 -11.33 -12.01 -14.00
CA ASP A 21 -11.91 -13.00 -14.92
C ASP A 21 -11.09 -14.30 -14.90
N LYS A 22 -9.75 -14.21 -14.91
CA LYS A 22 -8.86 -15.38 -14.91
C LYS A 22 -8.95 -16.22 -13.63
N ILE A 23 -9.21 -15.59 -12.49
CA ILE A 23 -9.44 -16.31 -11.22
C ILE A 23 -10.91 -16.70 -11.01
N ASN A 24 -11.78 -16.38 -11.96
CA ASN A 24 -13.24 -16.54 -11.86
C ASN A 24 -13.80 -15.90 -10.58
N PHE A 25 -13.37 -14.66 -10.28
CA PHE A 25 -13.77 -13.94 -9.07
C PHE A 25 -15.29 -13.73 -9.05
N ASP A 26 -15.94 -14.22 -7.99
CA ASP A 26 -17.36 -13.95 -7.76
C ASP A 26 -17.53 -12.80 -6.76
N GLU A 27 -17.92 -11.63 -7.28
CA GLU A 27 -18.14 -10.41 -6.50
C GLU A 27 -19.19 -10.57 -5.37
N LYS A 28 -20.00 -11.64 -5.37
CA LYS A 28 -21.00 -11.91 -4.33
C LYS A 28 -20.51 -12.83 -3.22
N SER A 29 -19.49 -13.66 -3.48
CA SER A 29 -19.10 -14.73 -2.55
C SER A 29 -17.61 -14.79 -2.24
N ASP A 30 -16.75 -14.19 -3.05
CA ASP A 30 -15.32 -14.08 -2.81
C ASP A 30 -14.96 -12.71 -2.21
N SER A 31 -13.75 -12.60 -1.67
CA SER A 31 -13.25 -11.35 -1.09
C SER A 31 -11.89 -10.98 -1.65
N LEU A 32 -11.61 -9.68 -1.69
CA LEU A 32 -10.35 -9.11 -2.15
C LEU A 32 -9.63 -8.37 -1.03
N TRP A 33 -8.32 -8.57 -0.98
CA TRP A 33 -7.35 -7.74 -0.28
C TRP A 33 -6.48 -7.04 -1.32
N LEU A 34 -6.31 -5.73 -1.20
CA LEU A 34 -5.46 -4.95 -2.09
C LEU A 34 -4.33 -4.28 -1.31
N THR A 35 -3.12 -4.32 -1.86
CA THR A 35 -1.92 -3.73 -1.23
C THR A 35 -1.88 -2.20 -1.28
N GLY A 36 -2.93 -1.53 -1.75
CA GLY A 36 -2.95 -0.08 -1.98
C GLY A 36 -2.36 0.30 -3.33
N ASP A 37 -2.05 1.58 -3.49
CA ASP A 37 -1.67 2.20 -4.76
C ASP A 37 -2.66 1.81 -5.87
N LEU A 38 -3.93 2.06 -5.56
CA LEU A 38 -5.07 1.78 -6.45
C LEU A 38 -5.02 2.70 -7.67
N VAL A 39 -4.54 3.92 -7.46
CA VAL A 39 -4.44 4.99 -8.45
C VAL A 39 -2.98 5.35 -8.76
N GLY A 40 -2.80 6.25 -9.72
CA GLY A 40 -1.52 6.86 -10.04
C GLY A 40 -1.15 6.65 -11.50
N ARG A 41 0.06 6.15 -11.73
CA ARG A 41 0.78 6.11 -13.02
C ARG A 41 -0.05 5.69 -14.25
N GLY A 42 -1.01 4.77 -14.11
CA GLY A 42 -1.87 4.28 -15.19
C GLY A 42 -3.03 5.22 -15.53
N THR A 43 -3.62 5.02 -16.70
CA THR A 43 -4.59 5.98 -17.29
C THR A 43 -6.03 5.79 -16.83
N GLN A 44 -6.34 4.69 -16.12
CA GLN A 44 -7.70 4.29 -15.77
C GLN A 44 -7.95 4.31 -14.25
N SER A 45 -7.33 5.25 -13.53
CA SER A 45 -7.51 5.40 -12.08
C SER A 45 -8.97 5.64 -11.67
N LEU A 46 -9.73 6.41 -12.48
CA LEU A 46 -11.15 6.67 -12.24
C LEU A 46 -11.99 5.38 -12.34
N GLU A 47 -11.75 4.58 -13.39
CA GLU A 47 -12.43 3.30 -13.60
C GLU A 47 -12.10 2.30 -12.49
N THR A 48 -10.83 2.24 -12.09
CA THR A 48 -10.39 1.42 -10.94
C THR A 48 -11.14 1.80 -9.67
N LEU A 49 -11.18 3.08 -9.30
CA LEU A 49 -11.88 3.51 -8.08
C LEU A 49 -13.38 3.24 -8.14
N ARG A 50 -14.05 3.53 -9.27
CA ARG A 50 -15.48 3.25 -9.44
C ARG A 50 -15.80 1.77 -9.28
N PHE A 51 -15.00 0.91 -9.89
CA PHE A 51 -15.18 -0.53 -9.76
C PHE A 51 -14.96 -1.01 -8.31
N LEU A 52 -13.86 -0.61 -7.68
CA LEU A 52 -13.55 -1.03 -6.32
C LEU A 52 -14.57 -0.52 -5.30
N GLU A 53 -15.07 0.72 -5.48
CA GLU A 53 -16.17 1.25 -4.66
C GLU A 53 -17.45 0.44 -4.84
N SER A 54 -17.74 -0.03 -6.06
CA SER A 54 -18.95 -0.83 -6.34
C SER A 54 -18.96 -2.19 -5.62
N ILE A 55 -17.79 -2.76 -5.34
CA ILE A 55 -17.63 -4.05 -4.64
C ILE A 55 -17.14 -3.90 -3.19
N LYS A 56 -17.19 -2.69 -2.63
CA LYS A 56 -16.57 -2.32 -1.34
C LYS A 56 -16.91 -3.22 -0.15
N ASN A 57 -18.04 -3.93 -0.17
CA ASN A 57 -18.46 -4.82 0.92
C ASN A 57 -17.64 -6.11 0.99
N ASN A 58 -17.01 -6.52 -0.11
CA ASN A 58 -16.20 -7.73 -0.23
C ASN A 58 -14.71 -7.40 -0.45
N LEU A 59 -14.30 -6.20 -0.03
CA LEU A 59 -13.01 -5.63 -0.35
C LEU A 59 -12.38 -4.98 0.88
N VAL A 60 -11.15 -5.38 1.18
CA VAL A 60 -10.23 -4.63 2.04
C VAL A 60 -9.10 -4.11 1.15
N SER A 61 -8.79 -2.83 1.29
CA SER A 61 -7.59 -2.22 0.69
C SER A 61 -6.88 -1.44 1.76
N VAL A 62 -5.56 -1.49 1.76
CA VAL A 62 -4.75 -0.56 2.57
C VAL A 62 -4.39 0.69 1.77
N MET A 63 -4.02 1.75 2.48
CA MET A 63 -3.62 3.04 1.92
C MET A 63 -2.19 2.98 1.37
N GLY A 64 -2.02 3.31 0.09
CA GLY A 64 -0.71 3.47 -0.55
C GLY A 64 -0.21 4.91 -0.62
N ASN A 65 1.03 5.11 -1.07
CA ASN A 65 1.58 6.47 -1.18
C ASN A 65 0.98 7.26 -2.35
N HIS A 66 0.60 6.60 -3.45
CA HIS A 66 -0.11 7.26 -4.55
C HIS A 66 -1.56 7.56 -4.19
N ASP A 67 -2.19 6.75 -3.34
CA ASP A 67 -3.52 7.02 -2.81
C ASP A 67 -3.51 8.27 -1.91
N LEU A 68 -2.54 8.40 -1.00
CA LEU A 68 -2.34 9.62 -0.21
C LEU A 68 -2.04 10.85 -1.08
N HIS A 69 -1.27 10.68 -2.14
CA HIS A 69 -0.97 11.76 -3.08
C HIS A 69 -2.24 12.28 -3.77
N LEU A 70 -3.16 11.38 -4.15
CA LEU A 70 -4.47 11.77 -4.67
C LEU A 70 -5.29 12.56 -3.64
N LEU A 71 -5.30 12.15 -2.37
CA LEU A 71 -5.96 12.90 -1.30
C LEU A 71 -5.36 14.31 -1.15
N ALA A 72 -4.03 14.43 -1.20
CA ALA A 72 -3.35 15.72 -1.10
C ALA A 72 -3.68 16.66 -2.28
N LEU A 73 -3.83 16.12 -3.50
CA LEU A 73 -4.32 16.88 -4.66
C LEU A 73 -5.77 17.34 -4.45
N TYR A 74 -6.66 16.45 -3.99
CA TYR A 74 -8.06 16.78 -3.75
C TYR A 74 -8.25 17.89 -2.73
N TYR A 75 -7.48 17.85 -1.62
CA TYR A 75 -7.50 18.89 -0.58
C TYR A 75 -6.68 20.14 -0.94
N GLN A 76 -6.13 20.21 -2.17
CA GLN A 76 -5.35 21.33 -2.70
C GLN A 76 -4.16 21.69 -1.80
N VAL A 77 -3.56 20.66 -1.20
CA VAL A 77 -2.33 20.76 -0.39
C VAL A 77 -1.10 20.84 -1.29
N ILE A 78 -1.21 20.24 -2.46
CA ILE A 78 -0.22 20.28 -3.53
C ILE A 78 -0.93 20.57 -4.85
N GLU A 79 -0.17 21.03 -5.83
CA GLU A 79 -0.65 21.24 -7.19
C GLU A 79 -0.47 20.00 -8.04
N LEU A 80 -1.35 19.85 -9.04
CA LEU A 80 -1.24 18.79 -10.03
C LEU A 80 0.01 19.00 -10.90
N ASP A 81 0.88 18.00 -10.95
CA ASP A 81 2.07 18.00 -11.80
C ASP A 81 1.92 17.08 -13.03
N LYS A 82 2.97 17.03 -13.85
CA LYS A 82 2.98 16.21 -15.08
C LYS A 82 2.94 14.71 -14.79
N ASP A 83 3.51 14.26 -13.67
CA ASP A 83 3.62 12.84 -13.32
C ASP A 83 2.30 12.30 -12.76
N SER A 84 1.45 13.19 -12.24
CA SER A 84 0.12 12.88 -11.68
C SER A 84 -1.04 13.27 -12.58
N LYS A 85 -0.78 13.68 -13.83
CA LYS A 85 -1.83 14.13 -14.76
C LYS A 85 -2.95 13.11 -15.00
N SER A 86 -2.67 11.81 -14.89
CA SER A 86 -3.70 10.76 -14.99
C SER A 86 -4.78 10.86 -13.90
N LEU A 87 -4.48 11.51 -12.77
CA LEU A 87 -5.39 11.70 -11.65
C LEU A 87 -6.37 12.84 -11.85
N GLU A 88 -6.14 13.74 -12.81
CA GLU A 88 -7.05 14.85 -13.16
C GLU A 88 -8.47 14.33 -13.43
N ARG A 89 -8.57 13.20 -14.15
CA ARG A 89 -9.86 12.55 -14.43
C ARG A 89 -10.61 12.14 -13.17
N VAL A 90 -9.91 11.79 -12.09
CA VAL A 90 -10.54 11.45 -10.81
C VAL A 90 -11.02 12.72 -10.13
N LEU A 91 -10.19 13.75 -10.08
CA LEU A 91 -10.48 15.02 -9.42
C LEU A 91 -11.68 15.73 -10.06
N ASP A 92 -11.75 15.75 -11.39
CA ASP A 92 -12.80 16.42 -12.17
C ASP A 92 -14.10 15.59 -12.32
N ALA A 93 -14.11 14.35 -11.84
CA ALA A 93 -15.27 13.48 -12.01
C ALA A 93 -16.47 14.00 -11.20
N PRO A 94 -17.72 13.90 -11.72
CA PRO A 94 -18.90 14.29 -10.96
C PRO A 94 -19.10 13.53 -9.64
N ASP A 95 -18.55 12.32 -9.54
CA ASP A 95 -18.54 11.44 -8.37
C ASP A 95 -17.21 11.46 -7.61
N SER A 96 -16.33 12.42 -7.89
CA SER A 96 -15.00 12.59 -7.26
C SER A 96 -15.07 12.56 -5.73
N GLU A 97 -15.94 13.38 -5.12
CA GLU A 97 -16.09 13.45 -3.66
C GLU A 97 -16.41 12.07 -3.05
N LYS A 98 -17.35 11.33 -3.65
CA LYS A 98 -17.73 9.99 -3.20
C LYS A 98 -16.53 9.03 -3.25
N LEU A 99 -15.79 9.03 -4.35
CA LEU A 99 -14.63 8.14 -4.53
C LEU A 99 -13.49 8.50 -3.58
N ILE A 100 -13.24 9.79 -3.40
CA ILE A 100 -12.21 10.30 -2.50
C ILE A 100 -12.55 9.98 -1.05
N PHE A 101 -13.80 10.14 -0.61
CA PHE A 101 -14.20 9.81 0.75
C PHE A 101 -14.12 8.31 1.01
N TRP A 102 -14.51 7.48 0.04
CA TRP A 102 -14.31 6.03 0.14
C TRP A 102 -12.82 5.64 0.26
N LEU A 103 -11.94 6.29 -0.54
CA LEU A 103 -10.50 6.06 -0.49
C LEU A 103 -9.90 6.52 0.85
N LYS A 104 -10.34 7.68 1.34
CA LYS A 104 -9.91 8.28 2.61
C LYS A 104 -10.18 7.37 3.82
N GLU A 105 -11.22 6.54 3.75
CA GLU A 105 -11.58 5.56 4.78
C GLU A 105 -10.76 4.25 4.73
N ARG A 106 -9.82 4.09 3.80
CA ARG A 106 -8.99 2.88 3.75
C ARG A 106 -7.99 2.86 4.93
N PRO A 107 -7.81 1.72 5.63
CA PRO A 107 -6.84 1.61 6.70
C PRO A 107 -5.39 1.63 6.18
N PHE A 108 -4.40 1.89 7.02
CA PHE A 108 -2.99 1.70 6.68
C PHE A 108 -2.53 0.26 6.89
N VAL A 109 -3.15 -0.43 7.84
CA VAL A 109 -2.86 -1.81 8.21
C VAL A 109 -4.16 -2.57 8.37
N HIS A 110 -4.23 -3.76 7.79
CA HIS A 110 -5.30 -4.70 8.07
C HIS A 110 -4.72 -6.00 8.63
N PHE A 111 -5.19 -6.45 9.79
CA PHE A 111 -4.72 -7.67 10.43
C PHE A 111 -5.85 -8.70 10.57
N ASP A 112 -5.62 -9.87 10.00
CA ASP A 112 -6.47 -11.05 10.19
C ASP A 112 -5.87 -11.93 11.29
N ASN A 113 -6.48 -11.84 12.48
CA ASN A 113 -6.11 -12.64 13.65
C ASN A 113 -6.22 -14.15 13.40
N TYR A 114 -7.20 -14.60 12.61
CA TYR A 114 -7.45 -16.02 12.36
C TYR A 114 -6.36 -16.62 11.49
N ARG A 115 -5.95 -15.90 10.43
CA ARG A 115 -4.88 -16.34 9.53
C ARG A 115 -3.47 -15.97 10.02
N ASN A 116 -3.36 -15.08 11.01
CA ASN A 116 -2.10 -14.43 11.42
C ASN A 116 -1.40 -13.78 10.21
N ILE A 117 -2.17 -13.03 9.42
CA ILE A 117 -1.69 -12.31 8.23
C ILE A 117 -1.97 -10.82 8.40
N LEU A 118 -0.96 -10.00 8.15
CA LEU A 118 -1.06 -8.54 8.11
C LEU A 118 -0.89 -8.06 6.67
N LEU A 119 -1.83 -7.23 6.20
CA LEU A 119 -1.77 -6.50 4.94
C LEU A 119 -1.35 -5.05 5.22
N VAL A 120 -0.35 -4.56 4.48
CA VAL A 120 0.19 -3.19 4.57
C VAL A 120 0.81 -2.81 3.23
N HIS A 121 0.83 -1.53 2.85
CA HIS A 121 1.33 -1.15 1.52
C HIS A 121 2.83 -1.41 1.34
N ALA A 122 3.68 -0.90 2.23
CA ALA A 122 5.13 -1.04 2.12
C ALA A 122 5.74 -2.05 3.12
N GLY A 123 5.34 -1.96 4.40
CA GLY A 123 5.84 -2.84 5.45
C GLY A 123 5.60 -2.29 6.85
N ILE A 124 6.21 -2.95 7.84
CA ILE A 124 6.18 -2.54 9.25
C ILE A 124 7.60 -2.39 9.79
N HIS A 125 7.81 -1.43 10.68
CA HIS A 125 9.15 -1.16 11.22
C HIS A 125 9.62 -2.33 12.12
N PRO A 126 10.89 -2.79 12.05
CA PRO A 126 11.38 -3.94 12.83
C PRO A 126 11.20 -3.85 14.34
N GLU A 127 11.20 -2.62 14.86
CA GLU A 127 11.08 -2.35 16.28
C GLU A 127 9.65 -2.31 16.78
N TRP A 128 8.66 -2.47 15.90
CA TRP A 128 7.24 -2.45 16.23
C TRP A 128 6.67 -3.87 16.25
N THR A 129 5.93 -4.17 17.32
CA THR A 129 5.04 -5.33 17.38
C THR A 129 3.86 -5.14 16.42
N ILE A 130 3.11 -6.21 16.17
CA ILE A 130 1.85 -6.14 15.42
C ILE A 130 0.86 -5.20 16.12
N GLY A 131 0.77 -5.27 17.45
CA GLY A 131 -0.10 -4.39 18.24
C GLY A 131 0.28 -2.91 18.09
N GLU A 132 1.56 -2.57 18.24
CA GLU A 132 2.05 -1.20 18.02
C GLU A 132 1.77 -0.72 16.58
N SER A 133 1.98 -1.59 15.58
CA SER A 133 1.73 -1.25 14.17
C SER A 133 0.26 -0.94 13.92
N ILE A 134 -0.67 -1.71 14.50
CA ILE A 134 -2.11 -1.45 14.43
C ILE A 134 -2.46 -0.16 15.14
N THR A 135 -1.93 0.07 16.34
CA THR A 135 -2.17 1.33 17.09
C THR A 135 -1.71 2.55 16.31
N TYR A 136 -0.50 2.52 15.75
CA TYR A 136 0.03 3.64 14.97
C TYR A 136 -0.71 3.85 13.64
N ALA A 137 -1.21 2.78 13.02
CA ALA A 137 -2.09 2.87 11.87
C ALA A 137 -3.41 3.55 12.23
N ASN A 138 -4.07 3.12 13.32
CA ASN A 138 -5.33 3.71 13.78
C ASN A 138 -5.16 5.20 14.14
N GLU A 139 -4.05 5.59 14.79
CA GLU A 139 -3.73 7.00 15.06
C GLU A 139 -3.70 7.82 13.75
N LEU A 140 -3.03 7.32 12.70
CA LEU A 140 -3.02 8.00 11.39
C LEU A 140 -4.39 8.03 10.72
N GLU A 141 -5.15 6.94 10.83
CA GLU A 141 -6.47 6.81 10.23
C GLU A 141 -7.44 7.83 10.82
N GLU A 142 -7.47 7.99 12.15
CA GLU A 142 -8.30 9.00 12.82
C GLU A 142 -8.01 10.41 12.34
N LEU A 143 -6.73 10.75 12.18
CA LEU A 143 -6.31 12.08 11.72
C LEU A 143 -6.64 12.30 10.24
N ILE A 144 -6.34 11.30 9.40
CA ILE A 144 -6.60 11.40 7.97
C ILE A 144 -8.08 11.45 7.71
N GLN A 145 -8.91 10.66 8.40
CA GLN A 145 -10.37 10.58 8.22
C GLN A 145 -11.08 11.79 8.83
N GLY A 146 -10.54 12.37 9.90
CA GLY A 146 -11.12 13.50 10.64
C GLY A 146 -10.76 14.89 10.09
N GLU A 147 -10.90 15.89 10.97
CA GLU A 147 -10.70 17.31 10.67
C GLU A 147 -9.23 17.69 10.43
N GLN A 148 -8.29 16.91 10.98
CA GLN A 148 -6.85 17.14 10.85
C GLN A 148 -6.27 16.66 9.51
N SER A 149 -7.12 16.11 8.62
CA SER A 149 -6.72 15.49 7.35
C SER A 149 -5.79 16.40 6.53
N LYS A 150 -6.19 17.65 6.33
CA LYS A 150 -5.41 18.62 5.53
C LYS A 150 -4.03 18.89 6.15
N ASN A 151 -3.97 19.09 7.47
CA ASN A 151 -2.73 19.36 8.19
C ASN A 151 -1.76 18.16 8.11
N ILE A 152 -2.25 16.93 8.22
CA ILE A 152 -1.41 15.73 8.05
C ILE A 152 -0.92 15.59 6.61
N LEU A 153 -1.79 15.79 5.62
CA LEU A 153 -1.40 15.72 4.20
C LEU A 153 -0.38 16.80 3.82
N GLU A 154 -0.46 18.00 4.42
CA GLU A 154 0.55 19.07 4.24
C GLU A 154 1.91 18.66 4.77
N ASN A 155 1.92 17.92 5.88
CA ASN A 155 3.12 17.57 6.59
C ASN A 155 3.65 16.17 6.26
N MET A 156 2.97 15.35 5.47
CA MET A 156 3.40 13.98 5.17
C MET A 156 4.64 13.90 4.25
N TYR A 157 4.91 14.94 3.48
CA TYR A 157 6.04 14.97 2.55
C TYR A 157 7.37 15.13 3.29
N GLY A 158 8.39 14.40 2.84
CA GLY A 158 9.74 14.46 3.37
C GLY A 158 10.33 13.08 3.65
N ASN A 159 11.65 13.06 3.85
CA ASN A 159 12.38 11.81 4.12
C ASN A 159 12.91 11.72 5.56
N ASN A 160 12.61 12.72 6.39
CA ASN A 160 12.99 12.77 7.80
C ASN A 160 11.73 12.80 8.68
N PRO A 161 11.76 12.25 9.90
CA PRO A 161 12.91 11.59 10.52
C PRO A 161 13.18 10.20 9.91
N SER A 162 14.44 9.76 9.95
CA SER A 162 14.82 8.42 9.48
C SER A 162 14.86 7.39 10.61
N ARG A 163 14.92 7.81 11.87
CA ARG A 163 14.97 6.93 13.05
C ARG A 163 13.66 7.03 13.83
N TRP A 164 13.14 5.88 14.25
CA TRP A 164 12.03 5.81 15.18
C TRP A 164 12.45 6.26 16.60
N SER A 165 11.64 7.09 17.24
CA SER A 165 11.75 7.40 18.67
C SER A 165 10.37 7.73 19.24
N LEU A 166 10.13 7.38 20.50
CA LEU A 166 8.93 7.80 21.24
C LEU A 166 8.92 9.31 21.53
N ASP A 167 10.09 9.96 21.48
CA ASP A 167 10.26 11.39 21.74
C ASP A 167 10.07 12.27 20.49
N LEU A 168 9.68 11.69 19.35
CA LEU A 168 9.36 12.47 18.15
C LEU A 168 8.15 13.37 18.44
N ASP A 169 8.25 14.64 18.05
CA ASP A 169 7.07 15.51 18.00
C ASP A 169 6.00 14.94 17.07
N GLU A 170 4.78 15.43 17.23
CA GLU A 170 3.58 14.90 16.58
C GLU A 170 3.73 14.83 15.04
N ILE A 171 4.20 15.91 14.41
CA ILE A 171 4.35 15.97 12.95
C ILE A 171 5.41 14.96 12.48
N ASN A 172 6.56 14.91 13.15
CA ASN A 172 7.64 14.00 12.79
C ASN A 172 7.28 12.54 13.06
N ARG A 173 6.48 12.27 14.11
CA ARG A 173 5.93 10.94 14.42
C ARG A 173 5.01 10.46 13.30
N TYR A 174 4.02 11.25 12.90
CA TYR A 174 3.07 10.83 11.85
C TYR A 174 3.71 10.74 10.48
N ARG A 175 4.63 11.64 10.14
CA ARG A 175 5.43 11.51 8.91
C ARG A 175 6.27 10.23 8.93
N PHE A 176 6.84 9.85 10.08
CA PHE A 176 7.54 8.58 10.21
C PHE A 176 6.61 7.39 9.97
N PHE A 177 5.41 7.39 10.56
CA PHE A 177 4.41 6.35 10.36
C PHE A 177 4.02 6.20 8.90
N ILE A 178 3.68 7.30 8.24
CA ILE A 178 3.35 7.32 6.81
C ILE A 178 4.51 6.75 6.00
N ASN A 179 5.75 7.16 6.29
CA ASN A 179 6.93 6.66 5.59
C ASN A 179 7.14 5.15 5.79
N VAL A 180 6.92 4.61 6.99
CA VAL A 180 6.99 3.17 7.25
C VAL A 180 5.93 2.43 6.45
N PHE A 181 4.66 2.80 6.61
CA PHE A 181 3.55 2.05 6.04
C PHE A 181 3.44 2.18 4.53
N THR A 182 3.90 3.30 3.96
CA THR A 182 3.65 3.59 2.54
C THR A 182 4.89 3.75 1.68
N ARG A 183 6.09 3.92 2.26
CA ARG A 183 7.28 4.28 1.46
C ARG A 183 8.52 3.42 1.71
N MET A 184 8.54 2.62 2.77
CA MET A 184 9.70 1.84 3.19
C MET A 184 10.07 0.75 2.18
N ARG A 185 11.37 0.57 1.97
CA ARG A 185 11.95 -0.55 1.19
C ARG A 185 13.12 -1.15 1.94
N VAL A 186 14.11 -0.31 2.22
CA VAL A 186 15.36 -0.72 2.87
C VAL A 186 15.63 0.10 4.14
N LEU A 187 16.46 -0.48 4.99
CA LEU A 187 16.89 0.07 6.26
C LEU A 187 18.41 0.18 6.28
N GLY A 188 18.92 1.29 6.82
CA GLY A 188 20.32 1.49 7.15
C GLY A 188 20.67 1.05 8.58
N SER A 189 21.79 1.57 9.09
CA SER A 189 22.31 1.23 10.41
C SER A 189 21.35 1.60 11.55
N GLY A 190 21.09 0.64 12.44
CA GLY A 190 20.18 0.81 13.57
C GLY A 190 18.74 1.06 13.13
N ASN A 191 18.28 0.32 12.10
CA ASN A 191 16.93 0.33 11.55
C ASN A 191 16.44 1.69 11.03
N THR A 192 17.35 2.58 10.60
CA THR A 192 16.91 3.86 10.02
C THR A 192 16.32 3.67 8.63
N LEU A 193 15.21 4.33 8.32
CA LEU A 193 14.60 4.34 6.99
C LEU A 193 15.55 4.93 5.95
N ASP A 194 15.75 4.23 4.83
CA ASP A 194 16.27 4.83 3.60
C ASP A 194 15.15 4.91 2.56
N LEU A 195 14.72 6.14 2.30
CA LEU A 195 13.63 6.46 1.37
C LEU A 195 14.14 6.94 0.00
N ARG A 196 15.46 6.91 -0.22
CA ARG A 196 16.11 7.30 -1.48
C ARG A 196 16.35 6.09 -2.35
N TYR A 197 16.63 4.93 -1.76
CA TYR A 197 16.81 3.69 -2.48
C TYR A 197 15.50 3.22 -3.15
N LYS A 198 15.58 2.94 -4.46
CA LYS A 198 14.45 2.49 -5.29
C LYS A 198 14.79 1.24 -6.12
N GLY A 199 15.94 0.62 -5.88
CA GLY A 199 16.45 -0.52 -6.64
C GLY A 199 15.79 -1.85 -6.26
N ALA A 200 16.28 -2.94 -6.85
CA ALA A 200 15.93 -4.31 -6.48
C ALA A 200 16.43 -4.64 -5.06
N GLU A 201 16.41 -5.91 -4.64
CA GLU A 201 17.00 -6.28 -3.36
C GLU A 201 18.48 -5.86 -3.27
N PRO A 202 18.90 -5.10 -2.23
CA PRO A 202 20.28 -4.63 -2.11
C PRO A 202 21.27 -5.79 -1.97
N SER A 203 22.47 -5.59 -2.48
CA SER A 203 23.56 -6.56 -2.35
C SER A 203 24.08 -6.63 -0.90
N PRO A 204 24.66 -7.76 -0.46
CA PRO A 204 25.22 -7.90 0.89
C PRO A 204 26.34 -6.91 1.23
N ASP A 205 26.99 -6.31 0.22
CA ASP A 205 28.09 -5.37 0.37
C ASP A 205 27.60 -3.92 0.61
N GLU A 206 26.30 -3.66 0.42
CA GLU A 206 25.69 -2.38 0.70
C GLU A 206 25.43 -2.17 2.20
N GLN A 207 25.54 -0.93 2.67
CA GLN A 207 25.25 -0.58 4.08
C GLN A 207 23.74 -0.46 4.38
N ILE A 208 22.91 -1.07 3.53
CA ILE A 208 21.45 -1.09 3.63
C ILE A 208 20.95 -2.52 3.43
N GLN A 209 19.78 -2.83 3.98
CA GLN A 209 19.15 -4.15 3.86
C GLN A 209 17.65 -4.01 3.63
N SER A 210 17.03 -4.97 2.93
CA SER A 210 15.57 -5.07 2.86
C SER A 210 14.94 -5.07 4.25
N TRP A 211 13.86 -4.31 4.47
CA TRP A 211 13.28 -4.13 5.81
C TRP A 211 12.93 -5.46 6.49
N PHE A 212 12.43 -6.44 5.72
CA PHE A 212 12.04 -7.77 6.19
C PHE A 212 13.23 -8.68 6.55
N LYS A 213 14.48 -8.28 6.23
CA LYS A 213 15.69 -8.99 6.65
C LYS A 213 16.25 -8.52 8.00
N SER A 214 15.65 -7.49 8.61
CA SER A 214 16.07 -7.01 9.92
C SER A 214 16.02 -8.12 10.95
N ARG A 215 17.14 -8.32 11.66
CA ARG A 215 17.21 -9.29 12.76
C ARG A 215 16.34 -8.83 13.93
N ASN A 216 15.84 -9.79 14.71
CA ASN A 216 15.06 -9.54 15.92
C ASN A 216 13.83 -8.65 15.71
N HIS A 217 13.23 -8.71 14.52
CA HIS A 217 11.98 -8.00 14.26
C HIS A 217 10.88 -8.44 15.23
N LYS A 218 10.04 -7.50 15.67
CA LYS A 218 9.03 -7.75 16.70
C LYS A 218 7.72 -8.36 16.20
N TRP A 219 7.54 -8.53 14.89
CA TRP A 219 6.35 -9.15 14.28
C TRP A 219 6.33 -10.69 14.28
N LYS A 220 7.35 -11.34 14.87
CA LYS A 220 7.38 -12.79 15.13
C LYS A 220 7.02 -13.65 13.90
N ASP A 221 5.98 -14.48 14.01
CA ASP A 221 5.53 -15.46 13.02
C ASP A 221 4.34 -14.96 12.17
N THR A 222 3.97 -13.68 12.28
CA THR A 222 2.94 -13.08 11.44
C THR A 222 3.42 -12.96 10.00
N THR A 223 2.58 -13.36 9.05
CA THR A 223 2.87 -13.19 7.62
C THR A 223 2.50 -11.79 7.16
N ILE A 224 3.45 -11.06 6.58
CA ILE A 224 3.24 -9.70 6.07
C ILE A 224 3.05 -9.72 4.55
N ILE A 225 1.87 -9.33 4.07
CA ILE A 225 1.58 -9.13 2.65
C ILE A 225 1.71 -7.65 2.34
N PHE A 226 2.51 -7.32 1.32
CA PHE A 226 2.78 -5.95 0.93
C PHE A 226 2.98 -5.76 -0.58
N GLY A 227 2.98 -4.50 -1.00
CA GLY A 227 3.13 -4.03 -2.37
C GLY A 227 4.33 -3.10 -2.52
N HIS A 228 4.15 -1.98 -3.23
CA HIS A 228 5.04 -0.80 -3.36
C HIS A 228 6.41 -1.00 -4.01
N TRP A 229 7.04 -2.15 -3.76
CA TRP A 229 8.41 -2.43 -4.13
C TRP A 229 8.49 -3.19 -5.45
N SER A 230 7.95 -2.60 -6.51
CA SER A 230 7.94 -3.19 -7.86
C SER A 230 9.33 -3.65 -8.33
N ALA A 231 10.41 -2.98 -7.94
CA ALA A 231 11.78 -3.37 -8.27
C ALA A 231 12.22 -4.71 -7.60
N LEU A 232 11.64 -5.06 -6.44
CA LEU A 232 11.75 -6.38 -5.83
C LEU A 232 10.95 -7.42 -6.64
N GLY A 233 9.77 -7.03 -7.12
CA GLY A 233 8.85 -7.89 -7.87
C GLY A 233 8.13 -8.89 -6.97
N LEU A 234 7.40 -9.82 -7.60
CA LEU A 234 6.71 -10.89 -6.88
C LEU A 234 7.71 -11.72 -6.06
N MET A 235 7.52 -11.72 -4.74
CA MET A 235 8.33 -12.50 -3.81
C MET A 235 7.42 -13.20 -2.82
N ILE A 236 7.54 -14.52 -2.72
CA ILE A 236 6.81 -15.34 -1.74
C ILE A 236 7.84 -16.06 -0.89
N LYS A 237 7.90 -15.72 0.40
CA LYS A 237 8.78 -16.32 1.39
C LYS A 237 7.98 -16.67 2.64
N PRO A 238 8.51 -17.52 3.54
CA PRO A 238 7.92 -17.68 4.86
C PRO A 238 7.79 -16.30 5.55
N TYR A 239 6.59 -15.99 6.02
CA TYR A 239 6.27 -14.77 6.77
C TYR A 239 6.28 -13.43 6.01
N PHE A 240 6.60 -13.40 4.71
CA PHE A 240 6.44 -12.17 3.94
C PHE A 240 6.21 -12.42 2.45
N VAL A 241 5.31 -11.63 1.87
CA VAL A 241 4.87 -11.74 0.49
C VAL A 241 4.80 -10.35 -0.14
N CYS A 242 5.64 -10.09 -1.15
CA CYS A 242 5.52 -8.91 -1.99
C CYS A 242 4.69 -9.26 -3.23
N LEU A 243 3.58 -8.54 -3.44
CA LEU A 243 2.66 -8.74 -4.57
C LEU A 243 2.83 -7.71 -5.69
N ASP A 244 3.62 -6.66 -5.47
CA ASP A 244 3.90 -5.66 -6.50
C ASP A 244 4.85 -6.25 -7.56
N SER A 245 4.24 -6.86 -8.57
CA SER A 245 4.91 -7.39 -9.76
C SER A 245 5.05 -6.35 -10.88
N GLY A 246 4.75 -5.07 -10.58
CA GLY A 246 5.01 -3.92 -11.43
C GLY A 246 4.12 -3.80 -12.66
N CYS A 247 2.80 -3.97 -12.50
CA CYS A 247 1.83 -3.95 -13.60
C CYS A 247 1.98 -2.72 -14.49
N VAL A 248 1.94 -1.52 -13.89
CA VAL A 248 2.04 -0.25 -14.62
C VAL A 248 3.38 -0.02 -15.31
N TRP A 249 4.40 -0.80 -14.95
CA TRP A 249 5.71 -0.82 -15.60
C TRP A 249 5.78 -1.81 -16.78
N GLY A 250 4.63 -2.22 -17.30
CA GLY A 250 4.53 -3.17 -18.42
C GLY A 250 4.79 -4.63 -18.04
N ARG A 251 4.83 -4.96 -16.73
CA ARG A 251 5.03 -6.33 -16.24
C ARG A 251 3.69 -7.01 -15.98
N ASN A 252 3.45 -7.49 -14.77
CA ASN A 252 2.25 -8.26 -14.44
C ASN A 252 1.45 -7.59 -13.34
N LEU A 253 0.15 -7.87 -13.29
CA LEU A 253 -0.66 -7.77 -12.09
C LEU A 253 -0.79 -9.18 -11.49
N THR A 254 -0.58 -9.31 -10.19
CA THR A 254 -0.55 -10.59 -9.48
C THR A 254 -1.64 -10.69 -8.44
N ALA A 255 -2.38 -11.80 -8.47
CA ALA A 255 -3.24 -12.26 -7.37
C ALA A 255 -2.61 -13.48 -6.68
N ILE A 256 -2.83 -13.61 -5.38
CA ILE A 256 -2.61 -14.84 -4.61
C ILE A 256 -3.92 -15.27 -3.94
N ASN A 257 -4.21 -16.56 -3.93
CA ASN A 257 -5.33 -17.11 -3.16
C ASN A 257 -4.84 -17.48 -1.74
N LEU A 258 -5.35 -16.78 -0.73
CA LEU A 258 -4.94 -16.95 0.67
C LEU A 258 -5.49 -18.23 1.31
N ASP A 259 -6.55 -18.80 0.76
CA ASP A 259 -7.16 -20.05 1.26
C ASP A 259 -6.59 -21.30 0.54
N SER A 260 -5.85 -21.14 -0.55
CA SER A 260 -5.32 -22.23 -1.40
C SER A 260 -3.78 -22.27 -1.42
N LYS A 261 -3.14 -22.24 -0.24
CA LYS A 261 -1.68 -22.32 -0.09
C LYS A 261 -0.91 -21.30 -0.95
N PHE A 262 -1.42 -20.06 -1.05
CA PHE A 262 -0.77 -18.97 -1.79
C PHE A 262 -0.57 -19.26 -3.30
N LYS A 263 -1.50 -19.99 -3.95
CA LYS A 263 -1.47 -20.15 -5.41
C LYS A 263 -1.52 -18.79 -6.09
N THR A 264 -0.55 -18.53 -6.96
CA THR A 264 -0.41 -17.27 -7.71
C THR A 264 -1.12 -17.33 -9.05
N THR A 265 -1.70 -16.20 -9.46
CA THR A 265 -2.21 -15.96 -10.81
C THR A 265 -1.71 -14.61 -11.29
N ASN A 266 -1.13 -14.58 -12.49
CA ASN A 266 -0.59 -13.36 -13.09
C ASN A 266 -1.29 -13.05 -14.41
N ILE A 267 -1.49 -11.77 -14.69
CA ILE A 267 -1.89 -11.23 -15.99
C ILE A 267 -0.85 -10.22 -16.44
N SER A 268 -0.40 -10.32 -17.68
CA SER A 268 0.46 -9.30 -18.28
C SER A 268 -0.32 -8.01 -18.46
N HIS A 269 0.34 -6.87 -18.29
CA HIS A 269 -0.27 -5.57 -18.54
C HIS A 269 -0.78 -5.42 -19.98
N LEU A 270 -0.06 -6.01 -20.95
CA LEU A 270 -0.38 -6.01 -22.38
C LEU A 270 -1.41 -7.08 -22.77
#